data_AF-X1KWB9-F1
#
_entry.id   AF-X1KWB9-F1
#
_cell.length_a   1.000
_cell.length_b   1.000
_cell.length_c   1.000
_cell.angle_alpha   90.00
_cell.angle_beta   90.00
_cell.angle_gamma   90.00
#
_symmetry.space_group_name_H-M   'P 1'
#
loop_
_entity.id
_entity.type
_entity.pdbx_description
1 polymer ?
#
loop_
_entity_poly.entity_id
_entity_poly.type
_entity_poly.pdbx_seq_one_letter_code
_entity_poly.pdbx_strand_id
1 'polypeptide(L)' 'MHLVIAVGLPGSGKSTYFQHAKITALSSDEIRRLLADDPTDQTIHGQVFGTLRYLIRQRIRIGRP' A
#
# COMPACT_ATOMS: atom_id res chain seq x y z
N MET A 1 2.69 17.49 5.38
CA MET A 1 2.68 16.03 5.18
C MET A 1 2.25 15.76 3.75
N HIS A 2 3.01 14.94 3.02
CA HIS A 2 2.75 14.65 1.61
C HIS A 2 2.28 13.21 1.48
N LEU A 3 1.19 13.00 0.73
CA LEU A 3 0.76 11.66 0.33
C LEU A 3 1.29 11.41 -1.08
N VAL A 4 2.22 10.46 -1.20
CA VAL A 4 2.76 10.02 -2.50
C VAL A 4 2.06 8.73 -2.90
N ILE A 5 1.46 8.71 -4.09
CA ILE A 5 0.77 7.55 -4.64
C ILE A 5 1.52 7.09 -5.89
N ALA A 6 1.97 5.84 -5.90
CA ALA A 6 2.56 5.24 -7.09
C ALA A 6 1.48 4.43 -7.84
N VAL A 7 1.27 4.77 -9.12
CA VAL A 7 0.34 4.08 -10.02
C VAL A 7 1.12 3.56 -11.22
N GLY A 8 0.91 2.31 -11.59
CA GLY A 8 1.59 1.70 -12.73
C GLY A 8 1.32 0.20 -12.81
N LEU A 9 1.59 -0.39 -13.98
CA LEU A 9 1.42 -1.83 -14.25
C LEU A 9 2.28 -2.70 -13.30
N PRO A 10 1.93 -3.99 -13.10
CA PRO A 10 2.84 -4.95 -12.47
C PRO A 10 4.22 -4.91 -13.16
N GLY A 11 5.30 -4.99 -12.38
CA GLY A 11 6.67 -4.88 -12.91
C GLY A 11 7.16 -3.46 -13.23
N SER A 12 6.33 -2.42 -13.10
CA SER A 12 6.72 -1.03 -13.41
C SER A 12 7.71 -0.37 -12.42
N GLY A 13 8.32 -1.13 -11.51
CA GLY A 13 9.33 -0.62 -10.57
C GLY A 13 8.81 0.20 -9.38
N LYS A 14 7.51 0.19 -9.07
CA LYS A 14 6.94 0.96 -7.93
C LYS A 14 7.63 0.66 -6.59
N SER A 15 7.79 -0.62 -6.26
CA SER A 15 8.45 -1.05 -5.01
C SER A 15 9.92 -0.63 -4.99
N THR A 16 10.62 -0.77 -6.12
CA THR A 16 12.02 -0.34 -6.29
C THR A 16 12.17 1.16 -6.10
N TYR A 17 11.25 1.98 -6.63
CA TYR A 17 11.26 3.42 -6.44
C TYR A 17 11.17 3.81 -4.96
N PHE A 18 10.24 3.22 -4.21
CA PHE A 18 10.09 3.53 -2.78
C PHE A 18 11.29 3.04 -1.95
N GLN A 19 11.87 1.89 -2.30
CA GLN A 19 13.11 1.40 -1.67
C GLN A 19 14.27 2.38 -1.88
N HIS A 20 14.51 2.83 -3.12
CA HIS A 20 15.56 3.80 -3.43
C HIS A 20 15.30 5.16 -2.77
N ALA A 21 14.04 5.60 -2.70
CA ALA A 21 13.65 6.83 -2.03
C ALA A 21 13.70 6.73 -0.49
N LYS A 22 13.97 5.54 0.08
CA LYS A 22 13.90 5.25 1.53
C LYS A 22 12.56 5.63 2.15
N ILE A 23 11.48 5.47 1.40
CA ILE A 23 10.10 5.75 1.82
C ILE A 23 9.42 4.44 2.21
N THR A 24 8.88 4.36 3.42
CA THR A 24 8.09 3.21 3.86
C THR A 24 6.66 3.30 3.31
N ALA A 25 6.44 2.71 2.14
CA ALA A 25 5.14 2.67 1.47
C ALA A 25 4.18 1.63 2.10
N LEU A 26 2.88 1.93 2.09
CA LEU A 26 1.83 0.95 2.32
C LEU A 26 1.46 0.32 0.96
N SER A 27 1.60 -1.01 0.85
CA SER A 27 1.35 -1.76 -0.39
C SER A 27 0.00 -2.47 -0.37
N SER A 28 -0.78 -2.35 -1.44
CA SER A 28 -2.02 -3.12 -1.62
C SER A 28 -1.75 -4.62 -1.66
N ASP A 29 -0.64 -5.04 -2.25
CA ASP A 29 -0.32 -6.46 -2.41
C ASP A 29 0.09 -7.10 -1.09
N GLU A 30 0.80 -6.33 -0.23
CA GLU A 30 1.14 -6.79 1.11
C GLU A 30 -0.11 -6.87 1.99
N ILE A 31 -0.99 -5.87 1.93
CA ILE A 31 -2.28 -5.91 2.66
C ILE A 31 -3.12 -7.11 2.18
N ARG A 32 -3.14 -7.39 0.87
CA ARG A 32 -3.88 -8.53 0.34
C ARG A 32 -3.31 -9.85 0.86
N ARG A 33 -1.99 -10.02 0.84
CA ARG A 33 -1.32 -11.19 1.45
C ARG A 33 -1.71 -11.35 2.92
N LEU A 34 -1.75 -10.25 3.70
CA LEU A 34 -2.13 -10.31 5.11
C LEU A 34 -3.60 -10.68 5.36
N LEU A 35 -4.51 -10.43 4.40
CA LEU A 35 -5.93 -10.67 4.57
C LEU A 35 -6.42 -11.99 3.97
N ALA A 36 -5.80 -12.45 2.89
CA ALA A 36 -6.23 -13.63 2.14
C ALA A 36 -5.14 -14.72 2.03
N ASP A 37 -3.99 -14.53 2.66
CA ASP A 37 -2.79 -15.38 2.50
C ASP A 37 -2.27 -15.50 1.04
N ASP A 38 -2.90 -14.80 0.09
CA ASP A 38 -2.60 -14.78 -1.33
C ASP A 38 -2.55 -13.34 -1.89
N PRO A 39 -1.38 -12.82 -2.29
CA PRO A 39 -1.25 -11.47 -2.88
C PRO A 39 -1.86 -11.35 -4.28
N THR A 40 -2.32 -12.43 -4.89
CA THR A 40 -2.96 -12.45 -6.21
C THR A 40 -4.48 -12.50 -6.14
N ASP A 41 -5.07 -12.75 -4.96
CA ASP A 41 -6.52 -12.82 -4.76
C ASP A 41 -7.23 -11.46 -5.01
N GLN A 42 -7.87 -11.34 -6.17
CA GLN A 42 -8.62 -10.15 -6.55
C GLN A 42 -10.06 -10.15 -6.01
N THR A 43 -10.51 -11.16 -5.27
CA THR A 43 -11.90 -11.22 -4.77
C THR A 43 -12.16 -10.27 -3.60
N ILE A 44 -11.11 -9.85 -2.89
CA ILE A 44 -11.20 -9.03 -1.66
C ILE A 44 -10.75 -7.57 -1.83
N HIS A 45 -10.86 -7.02 -3.05
CA HIS A 45 -10.43 -5.64 -3.33
C HIS A 45 -11.02 -4.59 -2.38
N GLY A 46 -12.31 -4.71 -2.05
CA GLY A 46 -12.99 -3.77 -1.16
C GLY A 46 -12.34 -3.72 0.22
N GLN A 47 -12.03 -4.88 0.79
CA GLN A 47 -11.37 -5.05 2.08
C GLN A 47 -9.95 -4.52 2.04
N VAL A 48 -9.17 -4.86 1.00
CA VAL A 48 -7.77 -4.41 0.83
C VAL A 48 -7.69 -2.88 0.80
N PHE A 49 -8.47 -2.24 -0.08
CA PHE A 49 -8.44 -0.77 -0.20
C PHE A 49 -9.12 -0.07 0.98
N GLY A 50 -10.09 -0.71 1.64
CA GLY A 50 -10.65 -0.25 2.90
C GLY A 50 -9.60 -0.14 3.99
N THR A 51 -8.82 -1.21 4.19
CA THR A 51 -7.71 -1.28 5.15
C THR A 51 -6.61 -0.29 4.80
N LEU A 52 -6.22 -0.18 3.52
CA LEU A 52 -5.21 0.80 3.09
C LEU A 52 -5.59 2.23 3.46
N ARG A 53 -6.84 2.64 3.16
CA ARG A 53 -7.37 3.97 3.53
C ARG A 53 -7.41 4.17 5.04
N TYR A 54 -7.81 3.15 5.80
CA TYR A 54 -7.81 3.22 7.26
C TYR A 54 -6.40 3.47 7.81
N LEU A 55 -5.40 2.70 7.36
CA LEU A 55 -4.01 2.83 7.80
C LEU A 55 -3.41 4.20 7.45
N ILE A 56 -3.68 4.72 6.25
CA ILE A 56 -3.25 6.08 5.85
C ILE A 56 -3.83 7.13 6.81
N ARG A 57 -5.13 7.06 7.12
CA ARG A 57 -5.76 7.99 8.10
C ARG A 57 -5.12 7.88 9.48
N GLN A 58 -4.79 6.67 9.93
CA GLN A 58 -4.09 6.47 11.21
C GLN A 58 -2.71 7.12 11.21
N ARG A 59 -1.88 6.90 10.18
CA ARG A 59 -0.56 7.52 10.04
C ARG A 59 -0.63 9.04 10.09
N ILE A 60 -1.59 9.61 9.35
CA ILE A 60 -1.86 11.05 9.34
C ILE A 60 -2.15 11.56 10.74
N ARG A 61 -3.03 10.86 11.48
CA ARG A 61 -3.45 11.26 12.84
C ARG A 61 -2.30 11.24 13.85
N ILE A 62 -1.36 10.31 13.72
CA ILE A 62 -0.22 10.17 14.63
C ILE A 62 1.04 10.91 14.14
N GLY A 63 0.94 11.69 13.06
CA GLY A 63 2.05 12.46 12.50
C GLY A 63 3.20 11.59 11.97
N ARG A 64 2.92 10.35 11.55
CA ARG A 64 3.91 9.45 10.97
C ARG A 64 3.89 9.55 9.44
N PRO A 65 5.06 9.68 8.79
CA PRO A 65 5.15 9.59 7.33
C PRO A 65 4.81 8.19 6.81
#